data_AF-A0A935B765-F1
#
_entry.id   AF-A0A935B765-F1
#
_cell.length_a   1.000
_cell.length_b   1.000
_cell.length_c   1.000
_cell.angle_alpha   90.00
_cell.angle_beta   90.00
_cell.angle_gamma   90.00
#
_symmetry.space_group_name_H-M   'P 1'
#
loop_
_entity.id
_entity.type
_entity.pdbx_description
1 polymer ?
#
loop_
_entity_poly.entity_id
_entity_poly.type
_entity_poly.pdbx_seq_one_letter_code
_entity_poly.pdbx_strand_id
1 'polypeptide(L)'
;MTLQSLNGTADENLFDVCIAEQRVLVTLDHDFGQVLRFPPERSAGIVILEVAPRAGAGAVENRIHDLIALLSKHELGAELWIIEPGRVRIRQNPDV
;
A
#
# COMPACT_ATOMS: atom_id res chain seq x y z
N MET A 1 9.88 11.21 19.87
CA MET A 1 10.31 11.27 18.47
C MET A 1 10.10 9.90 17.85
N THR A 2 9.26 9.79 16.83
CA THR A 2 9.24 8.57 16.00
C THR A 2 10.50 8.57 15.14
N LEU A 3 11.06 7.39 14.86
CA LEU A 3 12.38 7.24 14.25
C LEU A 3 12.54 7.94 12.88
N GLN A 4 11.44 8.14 12.16
CA GLN A 4 11.42 8.68 10.79
C GLN A 4 11.01 10.17 10.70
N SER A 5 10.38 10.75 11.74
CA SER A 5 9.93 12.16 11.75
C SER A 5 9.03 12.60 10.57
N LEU A 6 8.25 11.69 9.98
CA LEU A 6 7.37 11.99 8.82
C LEU A 6 5.96 12.48 9.17
N ASN A 7 5.66 12.69 10.46
CA ASN A 7 4.32 13.12 10.86
C ASN A 7 3.98 14.50 10.27
N GLY A 8 2.79 14.63 9.66
CA GLY A 8 2.32 15.87 9.05
C GLY A 8 2.97 16.22 7.71
N THR A 9 3.80 15.34 7.15
CA THR A 9 4.34 15.52 5.80
C THR A 9 3.25 15.29 4.74
N ALA A 10 3.43 15.87 3.56
CA ALA A 10 2.53 15.65 2.42
C ALA A 10 2.70 14.23 1.86
N ASP A 11 1.64 13.67 1.29
CA ASP A 11 1.63 12.32 0.72
C ASP A 11 2.73 12.11 -0.32
N GLU A 12 2.99 13.12 -1.15
CA GLU A 12 4.05 13.09 -2.16
C GLU A 12 5.43 12.89 -1.52
N ASN A 13 5.70 13.58 -0.41
CA ASN A 13 6.98 13.43 0.28
C ASN A 13 7.08 12.07 0.99
N LEU A 14 5.98 11.58 1.58
CA LEU A 14 5.94 10.22 2.13
C LEU A 14 6.23 9.18 1.03
N PHE A 15 5.61 9.35 -0.13
CA PHE A 15 5.82 8.49 -1.29
C PHE A 15 7.27 8.51 -1.77
N ASP A 16 7.86 9.70 -1.94
CA ASP A 16 9.26 9.84 -2.37
C ASP A 16 10.23 9.23 -1.35
N VAL A 17 9.94 9.30 -0.04
CA VAL A 17 10.73 8.60 0.99
C VAL A 17 10.61 7.09 0.84
N CYS A 18 9.41 6.54 0.63
CA CYS A 18 9.23 5.11 0.38
C CYS A 18 9.99 4.65 -0.87
N ILE A 19 10.03 5.46 -1.94
CA ILE A 19 10.83 5.21 -3.14
C ILE A 19 12.32 5.18 -2.79
N ALA A 20 12.83 6.24 -2.15
CA ALA A 20 14.26 6.37 -1.83
C ALA A 20 14.76 5.24 -0.93
N GLU A 21 13.93 4.79 0.01
CA GLU A 21 14.24 3.72 0.95
C GLU A 21 13.92 2.31 0.43
N GLN A 22 13.35 2.20 -0.78
CA GLN A 22 12.91 0.94 -1.39
C GLN A 22 11.95 0.16 -0.46
N ARG A 23 10.97 0.85 0.10
CA ARG A 23 9.96 0.27 0.99
C ARG A 23 8.59 0.27 0.34
N VAL A 24 7.87 -0.83 0.53
CA VAL A 24 6.44 -0.92 0.20
C VAL A 24 5.66 -0.01 1.16
N LEU A 25 4.78 0.82 0.61
CA LEU A 25 3.83 1.59 1.41
C LEU A 25 2.58 0.75 1.67
N VAL A 26 2.30 0.43 2.94
CA VAL A 26 1.04 -0.21 3.35
C VAL A 26 0.19 0.82 4.08
N THR A 27 -1.03 1.08 3.59
CA THR A 27 -1.88 2.17 4.09
C THR A 27 -3.37 1.82 4.07
N LEU A 28 -4.18 2.55 4.85
CA LEU A 28 -5.65 2.57 4.75
C LEU A 28 -6.15 3.69 3.82
N ASP A 29 -5.25 4.56 3.39
CA ASP A 29 -5.58 5.76 2.62
C ASP A 29 -5.70 5.42 1.12
N HIS A 30 -6.89 5.65 0.58
CA HIS A 30 -7.21 5.38 -0.82
C HIS A 30 -6.63 6.40 -1.80
N ASP A 31 -6.17 7.57 -1.34
CA ASP A 31 -5.59 8.58 -2.22
C ASP A 31 -4.28 8.10 -2.86
N PHE A 32 -3.55 7.19 -2.22
CA PHE A 32 -2.38 6.50 -2.82
C PHE A 32 -2.76 5.57 -3.98
N GLY A 33 -4.05 5.31 -4.22
CA GLY A 33 -4.53 4.56 -5.38
C GLY A 33 -4.60 5.38 -6.67
N GLN A 34 -4.39 6.70 -6.59
CA GLN A 34 -4.36 7.59 -7.75
C GLN A 34 -3.05 7.43 -8.53
N VAL A 35 -2.99 6.43 -9.42
CA VAL A 35 -1.74 6.02 -10.12
C VAL A 35 -1.05 7.13 -10.94
N LEU A 36 -1.74 8.18 -11.36
CA LEU A 36 -1.11 9.32 -12.04
C LEU A 36 -0.31 10.21 -11.06
N ARG A 37 -0.73 10.26 -9.79
CA ARG A 37 -0.06 10.99 -8.70
C ARG A 37 0.96 10.09 -7.99
N PHE A 38 0.61 8.82 -7.78
CA PHE A 38 1.42 7.81 -7.10
C PHE A 38 1.65 6.59 -8.01
N PRO A 39 2.49 6.72 -9.05
CA PRO A 39 2.76 5.65 -10.01
C PRO A 39 3.47 4.47 -9.32
N PRO A 40 2.83 3.29 -9.21
CA PRO A 40 3.41 2.15 -8.49
C PRO A 40 4.76 1.71 -9.07
N GLU A 41 4.96 1.89 -10.38
CA GLU A 41 6.18 1.57 -11.11
C GLU A 41 7.42 2.35 -10.62
N ARG A 42 7.21 3.49 -9.95
CA ARG A 42 8.29 4.27 -9.34
C ARG A 42 8.66 3.79 -7.94
N SER A 43 7.88 2.88 -7.35
CA SER A 43 7.99 2.45 -5.96
C SER A 43 8.34 0.96 -5.85
N ALA A 44 8.62 0.51 -4.62
CA ALA A 44 8.74 -0.91 -4.31
C ALA A 44 7.37 -1.61 -4.19
N GLY A 45 6.27 -0.87 -4.35
CA GLY A 45 4.89 -1.34 -4.25
C GLY A 45 4.04 -0.48 -3.32
N ILE A 46 2.73 -0.50 -3.58
CA ILE A 46 1.72 0.17 -2.76
C ILE A 46 0.66 -0.86 -2.40
N VAL A 47 0.30 -0.93 -1.11
CA VAL A 47 -0.79 -1.77 -0.62
C VAL A 47 -1.82 -0.90 0.10
N ILE A 48 -3.05 -0.95 -0.39
CA ILE A 48 -4.21 -0.33 0.26
C ILE A 48 -5.03 -1.43 0.94
N LEU A 49 -5.23 -1.29 2.25
CA LEU A 49 -6.06 -2.19 3.04
C LEU A 49 -7.50 -1.67 3.04
N GLU A 50 -8.36 -2.24 2.20
CA GLU A 50 -9.78 -1.85 2.17
C GLU A 50 -10.51 -2.44 3.39
N VAL A 51 -11.13 -1.58 4.19
CA VAL A 51 -11.98 -1.98 5.31
C VAL A 51 -13.33 -1.30 5.21
N ALA A 52 -14.38 -1.97 5.70
CA ALA A 52 -15.72 -1.40 5.69
C ALA A 52 -15.77 -0.07 6.48
N PRO A 53 -16.67 0.85 6.12
CA PRO A 53 -16.88 2.07 6.91
C PRO A 53 -17.16 1.74 8.37
N ARG A 54 -16.48 2.43 9.29
CA ARG A 54 -16.57 2.22 10.77
C ARG A 54 -16.07 0.85 11.24
N ALA A 55 -15.25 0.17 10.45
CA ALA A 55 -14.59 -1.04 10.89
C ALA A 55 -13.66 -0.77 12.08
N GLY A 56 -13.66 -1.68 13.05
CA GLY A 56 -12.73 -1.64 14.17
C GLY A 56 -11.35 -2.19 13.80
N ALA A 57 -10.40 -2.12 14.74
CA ALA A 57 -9.03 -2.58 14.55
C ALA A 57 -8.92 -4.03 14.04
N GLY A 58 -9.82 -4.92 14.46
CA GLY A 58 -9.82 -6.32 14.02
C GLY A 58 -10.04 -6.50 12.51
N ALA A 59 -10.70 -5.55 11.83
CA ALA A 59 -10.81 -5.60 10.38
C ALA A 59 -9.48 -5.31 9.69
N VAL A 60 -8.73 -4.34 10.21
CA VAL A 60 -7.38 -4.01 9.72
C VAL A 60 -6.44 -5.19 9.97
N GLU A 61 -6.49 -5.79 11.15
CA GLU A 61 -5.74 -7.01 11.49
C GLU A 61 -6.04 -8.15 10.49
N ASN A 62 -7.33 -8.38 10.19
CA ASN A 62 -7.72 -9.36 9.17
C ASN A 62 -7.17 -9.01 7.77
N ARG A 63 -7.07 -7.73 7.40
CA ARG A 63 -6.46 -7.33 6.11
C ARG A 63 -4.94 -7.54 6.11
N ILE A 64 -4.27 -7.33 7.24
CA ILE A 64 -2.85 -7.63 7.40
C ILE A 64 -2.60 -9.14 7.28
N HIS A 65 -3.45 -9.98 7.87
CA HIS A 65 -3.35 -11.44 7.70
C HIS A 65 -3.53 -11.87 6.24
N ASP A 66 -4.50 -11.30 5.53
CA ASP A 66 -4.69 -11.56 4.10
C ASP A 66 -3.46 -11.12 3.28
N LEU A 67 -2.89 -9.95 3.59
CA LEU A 67 -1.66 -9.46 2.95
C LEU A 67 -0.48 -10.42 3.18
N ILE A 68 -0.24 -10.85 4.42
CA ILE A 68 0.85 -11.79 4.74
C ILE A 68 0.65 -13.12 4.01
N ALA A 69 -0.58 -13.64 3.99
CA ALA A 69 -0.90 -14.87 3.26
C ALA A 69 -0.65 -14.73 1.75
N LEU A 70 -0.92 -13.55 1.17
CA LEU A 70 -0.66 -13.28 -0.23
C LEU A 70 0.85 -13.15 -0.52
N LEU A 71 1.58 -12.44 0.33
CA LEU A 71 3.05 -12.27 0.23
C LEU A 71 3.81 -13.60 0.36
N SER A 72 3.23 -14.60 1.04
CA SER A 72 3.82 -15.95 1.09
C SER A 72 3.75 -16.71 -0.25
N LYS A 73 2.95 -16.23 -1.20
CA LYS A 73 2.68 -16.88 -2.49
C LYS A 73 3.13 -16.05 -3.69
N HIS A 74 3.14 -14.73 -3.53
CA HIS A 74 3.46 -13.78 -4.59
C HIS A 74 4.40 -12.70 -4.03
N GLU A 75 5.45 -12.40 -4.79
CA GLU A 75 6.31 -11.25 -4.50
C GLU A 75 5.56 -9.97 -4.90
N LEU A 76 5.53 -8.99 -4.01
CA LEU A 76 5.04 -7.66 -4.32
C LEU A 76 6.21 -6.83 -4.88
N GLY A 77 6.00 -6.26 -6.06
CA GLY A 77 6.94 -5.35 -6.70
C GLY A 77 6.30 -3.99 -6.98
N ALA A 78 6.66 -3.39 -8.10
CA ALA A 78 6.22 -2.06 -8.55
C ALA A 78 4.73 -2.04 -8.99
N GLU A 79 3.85 -2.48 -8.10
CA GLU A 79 2.43 -2.76 -8.31
C GLU A 79 1.59 -2.06 -7.23
N LEU A 80 0.33 -1.80 -7.55
CA LEU A 80 -0.68 -1.41 -6.57
C LEU A 80 -1.57 -2.60 -6.25
N TRP A 81 -1.58 -3.02 -4.99
CA TRP A 81 -2.50 -4.02 -4.47
C TRP A 81 -3.56 -3.34 -3.61
N ILE A 82 -4.83 -3.68 -3.84
CA ILE A 82 -5.94 -3.31 -2.96
C ILE A 82 -6.47 -4.60 -2.35
N ILE A 83 -6.27 -4.76 -1.04
CA ILE A 83 -6.64 -5.95 -0.28
C ILE A 83 -8.06 -5.76 0.27
N GLU A 84 -9.02 -6.43 -0.35
CA GLU A 84 -10.44 -6.40 0.02
C GLU A 84 -10.84 -7.72 0.68
N PRO A 85 -11.94 -7.77 1.47
CA PRO A 85 -12.45 -9.01 2.04
C PRO A 85 -12.60 -10.12 1.00
N GLY A 86 -11.74 -11.14 1.08
CA GLY A 86 -11.76 -12.31 0.21
C GLY A 86 -11.24 -12.11 -1.22
N ARG A 87 -10.70 -10.94 -1.58
CA ARG A 87 -10.11 -10.71 -2.92
C ARG A 87 -9.00 -9.68 -2.89
N VAL A 88 -8.11 -9.76 -3.87
CA VAL A 88 -7.11 -8.70 -4.14
C VAL A 88 -7.34 -8.15 -5.53
N ARG A 89 -7.29 -6.81 -5.66
CA ARG A 89 -7.20 -6.14 -6.96
C ARG A 89 -5.75 -5.73 -7.16
N ILE A 90 -5.15 -6.23 -8.22
CA ILE A 90 -3.77 -5.90 -8.60
C ILE A 90 -3.82 -4.98 -9.81
N ARG A 91 -3.12 -3.86 -9.74
CA ARG A 91 -2.87 -2.99 -10.88
C ARG A 91 -1.37 -2.97 -11.16
N GLN A 92 -1.04 -3.55 -12.31
CA GLN A 92 0.29 -3.51 -12.91
C GLN A 92 0.32 -2.42 -13.98
N ASN A 93 1.50 -1.90 -14.28
CA ASN A 93 1.70 -1.13 -15.50
C ASN A 93 1.78 -2.11 -16.70
N PRO A 94 1.03 -1.92 -17.80
CA PRO A 94 1.04 -2.81 -18.96
C PRO A 94 2.36 -2.93 -19.74
N ASP A 95 3.42 -2.18 -19.39
CA ASP A 95 4.67 -2.07 -20.16
C ASP A 95 5.88 -2.79 -19.53
N VAL A 96 5.67 -3.90 -18.82
CA VAL A 96 6.72 -4.89 -18.48
C VAL A 96 6.60 -6.11 -19.38
#